data_AF-A0AAV0BBM3-F1
#
_entry.id   AF-A0AAV0BBM3-F1
#
_cell.length_a   1.000
_cell.length_b   1.000
_cell.length_c   1.000
_cell.angle_alpha   90.00
_cell.angle_beta   90.00
_cell.angle_gamma   90.00
#
_symmetry.space_group_name_H-M   'P 1'
#
loop_
_entity.id
_entity.type
_entity.pdbx_description
1 polymer ?
#
loop_
_entity_poly.entity_id
_entity_poly.type
_entity_poly.pdbx_seq_one_letter_code
_entity_poly.pdbx_strand_id
1 'polypeptide(L)'
;MEEFYKQIFESVLQLFNLTKLKLVIIASPGASKDLVYESIFSEATRIGKKEILILKTKFQRVYSPSLHIQSLTEVLSPPQVSNQLKDSQYSKENQAPDKFQRMIGL
;
A
#
# COMPACT_ATOMS: atom_id res chain seq x y z
N MET A 1 1.61 21.69 -0.61
CA MET A 1 1.79 20.38 0.04
C MET A 1 0.58 19.98 0.87
N GLU A 2 0.00 20.87 1.69
CA GLU A 2 -1.22 20.57 2.45
C GLU A 2 -2.40 20.15 1.57
N GLU A 3 -2.66 20.87 0.48
CA GLU A 3 -3.74 20.54 -0.47
C GLU A 3 -3.56 19.15 -1.09
N PHE A 4 -2.33 18.74 -1.37
CA PHE A 4 -2.02 17.42 -1.90
C PHE A 4 -2.37 16.31 -0.89
N TYR A 5 -1.99 16.48 0.37
CA TYR A 5 -2.31 15.48 1.40
C TYR A 5 -3.80 15.42 1.71
N LYS A 6 -4.50 16.56 1.65
CA LYS A 6 -5.95 16.62 1.77
C LYS A 6 -6.63 15.83 0.66
N GLN A 7 -6.20 16.02 -0.60
CA GLN A 7 -6.72 15.28 -1.74
C GLN A 7 -6.46 13.76 -1.61
N ILE A 8 -5.30 13.35 -1.08
CA ILE A 8 -5.04 11.93 -0.79
C ILE A 8 -6.04 11.41 0.24
N PHE A 9 -6.24 12.14 1.34
CA PHE A 9 -7.15 11.71 2.39
C PHE A 9 -8.60 11.56 1.89
N GLU A 10 -9.08 12.54 1.11
CA GLU A 10 -10.41 12.49 0.48
C GLU A 10 -10.51 11.31 -0.50
N SER A 11 -9.46 11.05 -1.28
CA SER A 11 -9.42 9.91 -2.21
C SER A 11 -9.47 8.57 -1.48
N VAL A 12 -8.77 8.42 -0.35
CA VAL A 12 -8.83 7.21 0.48
C VAL A 12 -10.26 6.95 0.98
N LEU A 13 -10.97 7.99 1.39
CA LEU A 13 -12.36 7.89 1.84
C LEU A 13 -13.34 7.51 0.73
N GLN A 14 -13.12 8.02 -0.48
CA GLN A 14 -14.02 7.79 -1.63
C GLN A 14 -13.77 6.45 -2.31
N LEU A 15 -12.51 6.05 -2.46
CA LEU A 15 -12.13 4.89 -3.27
C LEU A 15 -12.14 3.59 -2.47
N PHE A 16 -11.87 3.64 -1.17
CA PHE A 16 -11.67 2.42 -0.39
C PHE A 16 -12.93 2.03 0.38
N ASN A 17 -13.35 0.77 0.20
CA ASN A 17 -14.26 0.14 1.14
C ASN A 17 -13.48 -0.32 2.39
N LEU A 18 -13.41 0.56 3.39
CA LEU A 18 -12.63 0.39 4.62
C LEU A 18 -12.91 -0.92 5.38
N THR A 19 -14.12 -1.48 5.25
CA THR A 19 -14.51 -2.74 5.91
C THR A 19 -13.89 -4.00 5.28
N LYS A 20 -13.53 -3.93 3.98
CA LYS A 20 -13.05 -5.09 3.20
C LYS A 20 -11.53 -5.11 3.03
N LEU A 21 -10.82 -4.09 3.52
CA LEU A 21 -9.38 -3.98 3.33
C LEU A 21 -8.63 -5.02 4.17
N LYS A 22 -7.77 -5.80 3.50
CA LYS A 22 -6.80 -6.70 4.15
C LYS A 22 -5.46 -6.01 4.40
N LEU A 23 -5.03 -5.18 3.45
CA LEU A 23 -3.76 -4.47 3.44
C LEU A 23 -3.91 -3.19 2.61
N VAL A 24 -3.27 -2.12 3.05
CA VAL A 24 -3.10 -0.86 2.30
C VAL A 24 -1.61 -0.58 2.18
N ILE A 25 -1.13 -0.32 0.98
CA ILE A 25 0.29 -0.06 0.73
C ILE A 25 0.48 1.38 0.28
N ILE A 26 1.39 2.09 0.94
CA ILE A 26 1.88 3.40 0.51
C ILE A 26 3.31 3.19 0.01
N ALA A 27 3.52 3.36 -1.30
CA ALA A 27 4.80 3.12 -1.95
C ALA A 27 5.36 4.41 -2.55
N SER A 28 6.63 4.72 -2.28
CA SER A 28 7.32 5.88 -2.89
C SER A 28 8.83 5.72 -2.91
N PRO A 29 9.54 6.38 -3.86
CA PRO A 29 10.97 6.59 -3.75
C PRO A 29 11.23 7.61 -2.63
N GLY A 30 11.82 7.17 -1.52
CA GLY A 30 12.17 8.03 -0.39
C GLY A 30 11.09 8.15 0.69
N ALA A 31 11.08 9.29 1.39
CA ALA A 31 10.33 9.48 2.64
C ALA A 31 8.85 9.90 2.48
N SER A 32 8.41 10.18 1.26
CA SER A 32 7.02 10.64 1.01
C SER A 32 5.97 9.66 1.52
N LYS A 33 6.22 8.36 1.48
CA LYS A 33 5.37 7.32 2.06
C LYS A 33 5.10 7.52 3.55
N ASP A 34 6.09 8.01 4.30
CA ASP A 34 5.99 8.24 5.73
C ASP A 34 5.19 9.53 5.98
N LEU A 35 5.44 10.59 5.21
CA LEU A 35 4.69 11.85 5.32
C LEU A 35 3.20 11.67 4.97
N VAL A 36 2.89 10.91 3.93
CA VAL A 36 1.50 10.58 3.56
C VAL A 36 0.83 9.76 4.65
N TYR A 37 1.53 8.75 5.19
CA TYR A 37 1.02 7.95 6.29
C TYR A 37 0.68 8.83 7.51
N GLU A 38 1.62 9.64 7.98
CA GLU A 38 1.41 10.52 9.14
C GLU A 38 0.27 11.52 8.89
N SER A 39 0.19 12.09 7.68
CA SER A 39 -0.87 13.04 7.35
C SER A 39 -2.25 12.40 7.37
N ILE A 40 -2.42 11.18 6.83
CA ILE A 40 -3.72 10.47 6.86
C ILE A 40 -4.18 10.23 8.29
N PHE A 41 -3.30 9.77 9.18
CA PHE A 41 -3.69 9.45 10.55
C PHE A 41 -3.84 10.68 11.44
N SER A 42 -3.06 11.74 11.19
CA SER A 42 -3.24 13.03 11.85
C SER A 42 -4.60 13.62 11.50
N GLU A 43 -4.97 13.62 10.22
CA GLU A 43 -6.27 14.13 9.77
C GLU A 43 -7.43 13.29 10.28
N ALA A 44 -7.31 11.96 10.23
CA ALA A 44 -8.31 11.05 10.80
C ALA A 44 -8.53 11.30 12.30
N THR A 45 -7.47 11.61 13.04
CA THR A 45 -7.56 11.97 14.45
C THR A 45 -8.24 13.32 14.64
N ARG A 46 -7.84 14.33 13.86
CA ARG A 46 -8.37 15.70 13.90
C ARG A 46 -9.89 15.74 13.71
N ILE A 47 -10.42 14.93 12.78
CA ILE A 47 -11.86 14.90 12.47
C ILE A 47 -12.61 13.77 13.19
N GLY A 48 -11.94 12.98 14.04
CA GLY A 48 -12.57 11.90 14.79
C GLY A 48 -13.00 10.68 13.96
N LYS A 49 -12.37 10.44 12.81
CA LYS A 49 -12.71 9.33 11.89
C LYS A 49 -12.13 7.99 12.36
N LYS A 50 -12.76 7.42 13.40
CA LYS A 50 -12.32 6.16 14.05
C LYS A 50 -12.15 4.98 13.10
N GLU A 51 -12.94 4.92 12.03
CA GLU A 51 -12.88 3.88 10.99
C GLU A 51 -11.49 3.76 10.36
N ILE A 52 -10.83 4.89 10.09
CA ILE A 52 -9.47 4.91 9.53
C ILE A 52 -8.45 4.52 10.61
N LEU A 53 -8.62 5.02 11.83
CA LEU A 53 -7.70 4.75 12.95
C LEU A 53 -7.60 3.25 13.26
N ILE A 54 -8.71 2.51 13.17
CA ILE A 54 -8.73 1.05 13.36
C ILE A 54 -7.90 0.31 12.30
N LEU A 55 -7.76 0.89 11.10
CA LEU A 55 -7.00 0.30 10.00
C LEU A 55 -5.51 0.57 10.09
N LYS A 56 -5.02 1.30 11.11
CA LYS A 56 -3.62 1.72 11.21
C LYS A 56 -2.61 0.57 11.06
N THR A 57 -2.92 -0.61 11.61
CA THR A 57 -2.09 -1.81 11.51
C THR A 57 -2.08 -2.46 10.12
N LYS A 58 -3.07 -2.13 9.28
CA LYS A 58 -3.18 -2.63 7.90
C LYS A 58 -2.44 -1.75 6.89
N PHE A 59 -1.94 -0.58 7.28
CA PHE A 59 -1.16 0.29 6.41
C PHE A 59 0.32 -0.08 6.47
N GLN A 60 0.89 -0.47 5.34
CA GLN A 60 2.31 -0.71 5.17
C GLN A 60 2.95 0.37 4.29
N ARG A 61 4.18 0.74 4.63
CA ARG A 61 4.98 1.76 3.92
C ARG A 61 6.14 1.04 3.28
N VAL A 62 6.16 1.02 1.94
CA VAL A 62 7.11 0.22 1.16
C VAL A 62 7.94 1.15 0.29
N TYR A 63 9.24 0.88 0.19
CA TYR A 63 10.07 1.60 -0.77
C TYR A 63 9.72 1.13 -2.18
N SER A 64 9.64 2.05 -3.12
CA SER A 64 9.46 1.74 -4.54
C SER A 64 10.37 2.62 -5.38
N PRO A 65 11.23 2.06 -6.24
CA PRO A 65 12.17 2.85 -7.03
C PRO A 65 11.47 3.66 -8.13
N SER A 66 10.28 3.24 -8.59
CA SER A 66 9.47 3.98 -9.57
C SER A 66 7.99 4.05 -9.19
N LEU A 67 7.23 4.96 -9.81
CA LEU A 67 5.78 5.11 -9.60
C LEU A 67 4.94 4.36 -10.67
N HIS A 68 5.57 3.51 -11.48
CA HIS A 68 4.88 2.77 -12.55
C HIS A 68 4.26 1.46 -12.06
N ILE A 69 3.29 0.94 -12.81
CA ILE A 69 2.62 -0.35 -12.54
C ILE A 69 3.62 -1.50 -12.39
N GLN A 70 4.76 -1.46 -13.08
CA GLN A 70 5.84 -2.45 -12.96
C GLN A 70 6.41 -2.52 -11.53
N SER A 71 6.40 -1.41 -10.80
CA SER A 71 6.79 -1.40 -9.39
C SER A 71 5.82 -2.15 -8.49
N LEU A 72 4.60 -2.47 -8.93
CA LEU A 72 3.67 -3.25 -8.10
C LEU A 72 4.26 -4.61 -7.79
N THR A 73 4.88 -5.28 -8.76
CA THR A 73 5.53 -6.57 -8.53
C THR A 73 6.67 -6.43 -7.52
N GLU A 74 7.46 -5.36 -7.63
CA GLU A 74 8.55 -5.07 -6.69
C GLU A 74 8.06 -4.73 -5.28
N VAL A 75 6.95 -3.98 -5.16
CA VAL A 75 6.32 -3.63 -3.89
C VAL A 75 5.70 -4.84 -3.21
N LEU A 76 5.26 -5.83 -3.98
CA LEU A 76 4.57 -7.03 -3.49
C LEU A 76 5.52 -8.20 -3.25
N SER A 77 6.74 -8.15 -3.80
CA SER A 77 7.79 -9.17 -3.65
C SER A 77 8.30 -9.39 -2.21
N PRO A 78 8.53 -8.35 -1.38
CA PRO A 78 9.03 -8.53 -0.03
C PRO A 78 8.16 -9.49 0.81
N PRO A 79 8.78 -10.39 1.61
CA PRO A 79 8.04 -11.41 2.37
C PRO A 79 7.03 -10.81 3.36
N GLN A 80 7.27 -9.59 3.84
CA GLN A 80 6.36 -8.88 4.76
C GLN A 80 5.01 -8.53 4.10
N VAL A 81 5.00 -8.33 2.78
CA VAL A 81 3.84 -7.97 1.97
C VAL A 81 3.22 -9.23 1.35
N SER A 82 4.04 -10.07 0.69
CA SER A 82 3.55 -11.29 0.04
C SER A 82 2.92 -12.29 1.02
N ASN A 83 3.41 -12.39 2.26
CA ASN A 83 2.80 -13.25 3.27
C ASN A 83 1.36 -12.85 3.62
N GLN A 84 1.04 -11.55 3.60
CA GLN A 84 -0.31 -11.05 3.86
C GLN A 84 -1.24 -11.21 2.64
N LEU A 85 -0.66 -11.48 1.47
CA LEU A 85 -1.37 -11.58 0.20
C LEU A 85 -1.51 -13.00 -0.32
N LYS A 86 -0.97 -14.02 0.37
CA LYS A 86 -0.91 -15.43 -0.06
C LYS A 86 -2.20 -15.99 -0.67
N ASP A 87 -3.37 -15.56 -0.20
CA ASP A 87 -4.68 -16.02 -0.69
C ASP A 87 -5.39 -15.03 -1.64
N SER A 88 -4.70 -13.99 -2.13
CA SER A 88 -5.22 -13.02 -3.08
C SER A 88 -5.14 -13.56 -4.52
N GLN A 89 -6.07 -13.13 -5.39
CA GLN A 89 -6.01 -13.47 -6.82
C GLN A 89 -4.67 -13.02 -7.44
N TYR A 90 -4.18 -11.86 -7.04
CA TYR A 90 -2.88 -11.34 -7.49
C TYR A 90 -1.73 -12.28 -7.16
N SER A 91 -1.67 -12.84 -5.94
CA SER A 91 -0.62 -13.80 -5.57
C SER A 91 -0.69 -15.09 -6.37
N LYS A 92 -1.88 -15.52 -6.80
CA LYS A 92 -2.03 -16.71 -7.65
C LYS A 92 -1.56 -16.45 -9.09
N GLU A 93 -1.86 -15.28 -9.64
CA GLU A 93 -1.47 -14.90 -11.01
C GLU A 93 0.04 -14.65 -11.15
N ASN A 94 0.69 -14.08 -10.13
CA ASN A 94 2.10 -13.71 -10.21
C ASN A 94 3.07 -14.83 -9.74
N GLN A 95 2.55 -15.93 -9.18
CA GLN A 95 3.39 -17.02 -8.70
C GLN A 95 4.13 -17.77 -9.82
N ALA A 96 3.49 -17.94 -10.98
CA ALA A 96 4.11 -18.65 -12.12
C ALA A 96 5.18 -17.80 -12.84
N PRO A 97 4.94 -16.51 -13.16
CA PRO A 97 5.97 -15.61 -13.68
C PRO A 97 7.19 -15.45 -12.77
N ASP A 98 6.97 -15.26 -11.45
CA ASP A 98 8.06 -15.11 -10.48
C ASP A 98 8.94 -16.37 -10.40
N LYS A 99 8.33 -17.56 -10.43
CA LYS A 99 9.07 -18.83 -10.47
C LYS A 99 9.88 -18.96 -11.75
N PHE A 100 9.34 -18.52 -12.88
CA PHE A 100 10.05 -18.56 -14.15
C PHE A 100 11.26 -17.62 -14.16
N GLN A 101 11.11 -16.38 -13.69
CA GLN A 101 12.23 -15.42 -13.57
C GLN A 101 13.38 -15.98 -12.71
N ARG A 102 13.05 -16.52 -11.53
CA ARG A 102 14.04 -17.17 -10.65
C ARG A 102 14.73 -18.36 -11.31
N MET A 103 14.01 -19.13 -12.14
CA MET A 103 14.56 -20.28 -12.84
C MET A 103 15.55 -19.88 -13.95
N ILE A 104 15.37 -18.70 -14.56
CA ILE A 104 16.30 -18.17 -15.57
C ILE A 104 17.39 -17.26 -14.98
N GLY A 105 17.50 -17.18 -13.65
CA GLY A 105 18.57 -16.46 -12.96
C GLY A 105 18.38 -14.94 -12.87
N LEU A 106 17.14 -14.46 -13.02
CA LEU A 106 16.74 -13.07 -12.78
C LEU A 106 16.03 -12.92 -11.44
#